data_AF-A0A357LZA5-F1
#
_entry.id   AF-A0A357LZA5-F1
#
_cell.length_a   1.000
_cell.length_b   1.000
_cell.length_c   1.000
_cell.angle_alpha   90.00
_cell.angle_beta   90.00
_cell.angle_gamma   90.00
#
_symmetry.space_group_name_H-M   'P 1'
#
loop_
_entity.id
_entity.type
_entity.pdbx_description
1 polymer ?
#
loop_
_entity_poly.entity_id
_entity_poly.type
_entity_poly.pdbx_seq_one_letter_code
_entity_poly.pdbx_strand_id
1 'polypeptide(L)'
;PTMYIANVDEEGFENNPHLDTVREIAASEGAEVVAVCNKIEAEISELDDEDKIEFLQEMGMTEPGLDRVIRAGYKLLGLQTYFTAGVKEVRAWTIKIGATAPRAAAAIHTDFERGFIRAEVVGYDDFIAYKGENGAKDAGKWRLE
;
A
#
# COMPACT_ATOMS: atom_id res chain seq x y z
N PRO A 1 -14.70 -10.83 -3.33
CA PRO A 1 -13.31 -11.07 -2.89
C PRO A 1 -13.31 -11.05 -1.36
N THR A 2 -12.58 -11.97 -0.72
CA THR A 2 -12.57 -12.15 0.74
C THR A 2 -11.13 -12.25 1.23
N MET A 3 -10.87 -11.76 2.44
CA MET A 3 -9.62 -11.98 3.16
C MET A 3 -9.92 -12.35 4.61
N TYR A 4 -9.01 -13.09 5.23
CA TYR A 4 -9.08 -13.44 6.65
C TYR A 4 -8.11 -12.57 7.43
N ILE A 5 -8.61 -11.93 8.48
CA ILE A 5 -7.78 -11.27 9.48
C ILE A 5 -7.71 -12.24 10.66
N ALA A 6 -6.59 -12.93 10.79
CA ALA A 6 -6.38 -13.92 11.84
C ALA A 6 -5.79 -13.22 13.07
N ASN A 7 -6.62 -13.00 14.09
CA ASN A 7 -6.16 -12.46 15.36
C ASN A 7 -5.41 -13.54 16.14
N VAL A 8 -4.16 -13.26 16.48
CA VAL A 8 -3.27 -14.16 17.25
C VAL A 8 -2.73 -13.44 18.48
N ASP A 9 -2.20 -14.21 19.43
CA ASP A 9 -1.43 -13.66 20.54
C ASP A 9 -0.03 -13.20 20.06
N GLU A 10 0.71 -12.51 20.93
CA GLU A 10 2.00 -11.88 20.63
C GLU A 10 3.04 -12.90 20.12
N GLU A 11 3.02 -14.12 20.67
CA GLU A 11 3.87 -15.25 20.26
C GLU A 11 3.20 -16.16 19.22
N GLY A 12 1.96 -15.85 18.82
CA GLY A 12 1.09 -16.73 18.03
C GLY A 12 1.26 -16.61 16.51
N PHE A 13 2.28 -15.89 16.03
CA PHE A 13 2.55 -15.74 14.59
C PHE A 13 3.18 -16.99 13.97
N GLU A 14 3.87 -17.79 14.79
CA GLU A 14 4.53 -19.05 14.42
C GLU A 14 4.00 -20.20 15.28
N ASN A 15 4.09 -21.43 14.77
CA ASN A 15 3.71 -22.65 15.50
C ASN A 15 2.29 -22.61 16.12
N ASN A 16 1.34 -21.97 15.42
CA ASN A 16 -0.04 -21.80 15.88
C ASN A 16 -0.99 -22.66 15.03
N PRO A 17 -1.48 -23.80 15.56
CA PRO A 17 -2.34 -24.71 14.81
C PRO A 17 -3.65 -24.07 14.32
N HIS A 18 -4.17 -23.07 15.03
CA HIS A 18 -5.36 -22.33 14.61
C HIS A 18 -5.05 -21.44 13.41
N LEU A 19 -3.90 -20.76 13.42
CA LEU A 19 -3.46 -19.96 12.29
C LEU A 19 -3.21 -20.83 11.05
N ASP A 20 -2.61 -22.01 11.23
CA ASP A 20 -2.39 -22.96 10.14
C ASP A 20 -3.71 -23.47 9.55
N THR A 21 -4.68 -23.79 10.41
CA THR A 21 -6.04 -24.16 9.97
C THR A 21 -6.70 -23.04 9.14
N VAL A 22 -6.59 -21.78 9.57
CA VAL A 22 -7.13 -20.64 8.82
C VAL A 22 -6.44 -20.48 7.47
N ARG A 23 -5.11 -20.66 7.41
CA ARG A 23 -4.34 -20.63 6.16
C ARG A 23 -4.78 -21.72 5.19
N GLU A 24 -5.03 -22.94 5.68
CA GLU A 24 -5.52 -24.05 4.86
C GLU A 24 -6.91 -23.76 4.27
N ILE A 25 -7.85 -23.27 5.09
CA ILE A 25 -9.19 -22.88 4.63
C ILE A 25 -9.09 -21.77 3.58
N ALA A 26 -8.35 -20.70 3.88
CA ALA A 26 -8.18 -19.58 2.98
C ALA A 26 -7.55 -19.98 1.64
N ALA A 27 -6.56 -20.88 1.65
CA ALA A 27 -5.94 -21.40 0.43
C ALA A 27 -6.97 -22.16 -0.44
N SER A 28 -7.88 -22.93 0.16
CA SER A 28 -8.94 -23.63 -0.56
C SER A 28 -9.96 -22.68 -1.21
N GLU A 29 -10.12 -21.48 -0.64
CA GLU A 29 -11.02 -20.43 -1.14
C GLU A 29 -10.33 -19.40 -2.05
N GLY A 30 -9.00 -19.47 -2.19
CA GLY A 30 -8.20 -18.45 -2.88
C GLY A 30 -8.20 -17.08 -2.17
N ALA A 31 -8.37 -17.09 -0.84
CA ALA A 31 -8.40 -15.90 -0.01
C ALA A 31 -7.03 -15.58 0.61
N GLU A 32 -6.76 -14.29 0.82
CA GLU A 32 -5.56 -13.82 1.50
C GLU A 32 -5.73 -13.89 3.02
N VAL A 33 -4.67 -14.24 3.76
CA VAL A 33 -4.67 -14.25 5.23
C VAL A 33 -3.66 -13.23 5.74
N VAL A 34 -4.10 -12.37 6.64
CA VAL A 34 -3.23 -11.44 7.37
C VAL A 34 -3.33 -11.75 8.86
N ALA A 35 -2.23 -12.22 9.45
CA ALA A 35 -2.15 -12.44 10.89
C ALA A 35 -1.78 -11.12 11.59
N VAL A 36 -2.52 -10.79 12.64
CA VAL A 36 -2.31 -9.60 13.47
C VAL A 36 -2.52 -9.95 14.94
N CYS A 37 -1.87 -9.21 15.84
CA CYS A 37 -2.19 -9.28 17.26
C CYS A 37 -2.95 -8.01 17.64
N ASN A 38 -4.27 -8.10 17.78
CA ASN A 38 -5.11 -6.93 18.05
C ASN A 38 -4.74 -6.21 19.36
N LYS A 39 -4.19 -6.94 20.33
CA LYS A 39 -3.72 -6.35 21.59
C LYS A 39 -2.53 -5.42 21.34
N ILE A 40 -1.50 -5.90 20.64
CA ILE A 40 -0.35 -5.09 20.22
C ILE A 40 -0.81 -3.89 19.38
N GLU A 41 -1.71 -4.10 18.41
CA GLU A 41 -2.19 -2.99 17.57
C GLU A 41 -2.96 -1.92 18.36
N ALA A 42 -3.70 -2.32 19.40
CA ALA A 42 -4.40 -1.38 20.27
C ALA A 42 -3.41 -0.54 21.08
N GLU A 43 -2.38 -1.16 21.65
CA GLU A 43 -1.31 -0.46 22.36
C GLU A 43 -0.58 0.53 21.44
N ILE A 44 -0.19 0.10 20.24
CA ILE A 44 0.44 0.95 19.22
C ILE A 44 -0.43 2.16 18.86
N SER A 45 -1.76 2.02 18.87
CA SER A 45 -2.69 3.09 18.49
C SER A 45 -2.81 4.22 19.51
N GLU A 46 -2.38 3.98 20.75
CA GLU A 46 -2.39 4.95 21.84
C GLU A 46 -1.05 5.70 21.99
N LEU A 47 0.00 5.22 21.31
CA LEU A 47 1.33 5.83 21.30
C LEU A 47 1.40 7.02 20.34
N ASP A 48 2.28 7.96 20.63
CA ASP A 48 2.68 8.98 19.67
C ASP A 48 3.69 8.43 18.64
N ASP A 49 4.04 9.23 17.64
CA ASP A 49 4.89 8.79 16.54
C ASP A 49 6.31 8.42 16.98
N GLU A 50 6.86 9.06 18.02
CA GLU A 50 8.20 8.78 18.52
C GLU A 50 8.20 7.46 19.31
N ASP A 51 7.28 7.32 20.25
CA ASP A 51 7.12 6.13 21.09
C ASP A 51 6.78 4.89 20.24
N LYS A 52 5.96 5.05 19.21
CA LYS A 52 5.59 3.98 18.28
C LYS A 52 6.81 3.37 17.58
N ILE A 53 7.78 4.19 17.18
CA ILE A 53 8.99 3.71 16.50
C ILE A 53 9.84 2.88 17.46
N GLU A 54 10.03 3.36 18.69
CA GLU A 54 10.79 2.63 19.72
C GLU A 54 10.12 1.30 20.05
N PHE A 55 8.80 1.32 20.29
CA PHE A 55 8.02 0.12 20.59
C PHE A 55 8.11 -0.95 19.49
N LEU A 56 7.96 -0.55 18.21
CA LEU A 56 8.10 -1.47 17.08
C LEU A 56 9.51 -2.11 17.03
N GLN A 57 10.56 -1.33 17.29
CA GLN A 57 11.94 -1.83 17.31
C GLN A 57 12.17 -2.85 18.43
N GLU A 58 11.65 -2.60 19.64
CA GLU A 58 11.74 -3.54 20.76
C GLU A 58 11.06 -4.88 20.46
N MET A 59 9.95 -4.83 19.72
CA MET A 59 9.24 -6.03 19.25
C MET A 59 9.88 -6.71 18.03
N GLY A 60 10.94 -6.13 17.45
CA GLY A 60 11.55 -6.63 16.21
C GLY A 60 10.65 -6.46 14.97
N MET A 61 9.69 -5.54 15.03
CA MET A 61 8.76 -5.23 13.94
C MET A 61 9.22 -3.99 13.18
N THR A 62 9.10 -4.02 11.85
CA THR A 62 9.43 -2.86 11.01
C THR A 62 8.25 -1.94 10.76
N GLU A 63 7.03 -2.42 11.00
CA GLU A 63 5.77 -1.71 10.76
C GLU A 63 4.63 -2.34 11.58
N PRO A 64 3.55 -1.60 11.88
CA PRO A 64 2.35 -2.14 12.51
C PRO A 64 1.68 -3.23 11.66
N GLY A 65 1.05 -4.20 12.32
CA GLY A 65 0.21 -5.20 11.66
C GLY A 65 -1.00 -4.59 10.97
N LEU A 66 -1.55 -3.50 11.52
CA LEU A 66 -2.67 -2.78 10.90
C LEU A 66 -2.32 -2.26 9.49
N ASP A 67 -1.08 -1.84 9.25
CA ASP A 67 -0.63 -1.38 7.93
C ASP A 67 -0.65 -2.52 6.90
N ARG A 68 -0.33 -3.75 7.33
CA ARG A 68 -0.46 -4.96 6.50
C ARG A 68 -1.92 -5.25 6.16
N VAL A 69 -2.82 -5.10 7.12
CA VAL A 69 -4.29 -5.24 6.90
C VAL A 69 -4.80 -4.20 5.90
N ILE A 70 -4.38 -2.95 6.06
CA ILE A 70 -4.78 -1.85 5.15
C ILE A 70 -4.32 -2.15 3.72
N ARG A 71 -3.06 -2.53 3.50
CA ARG A 71 -2.55 -2.85 2.17
C ARG A 71 -3.22 -4.07 1.54
N ALA A 72 -3.47 -5.12 2.34
CA ALA A 72 -4.19 -6.31 1.87
C ALA A 72 -5.64 -5.96 1.48
N GLY A 73 -6.35 -5.18 2.29
CA GLY A 73 -7.70 -4.69 1.96
C GLY A 73 -7.72 -3.81 0.70
N TYR A 74 -6.72 -2.94 0.54
CA TYR A 74 -6.57 -2.11 -0.65
C TYR A 74 -6.40 -2.94 -1.92
N LYS A 75 -5.54 -3.96 -1.86
CA LYS A 75 -5.35 -4.95 -2.94
C LYS A 75 -6.63 -5.76 -3.19
N LEU A 76 -7.33 -6.17 -2.13
CA LEU A 76 -8.60 -6.93 -2.22
C LEU A 76 -9.68 -6.17 -2.98
N LEU A 77 -9.71 -4.84 -2.84
CA LEU A 77 -10.62 -3.93 -3.55
C LEU A 77 -10.19 -3.67 -5.00
N GLY A 78 -9.07 -4.26 -5.46
CA GLY A 78 -8.54 -4.04 -6.80
C GLY A 78 -8.09 -2.60 -7.01
N LEU A 79 -7.53 -1.98 -5.97
CA LEU A 79 -7.03 -0.61 -6.01
C LEU A 79 -5.50 -0.59 -6.20
N GLN A 80 -5.02 0.48 -6.81
CA GLN A 80 -3.60 0.79 -6.96
C GLN A 80 -3.36 2.29 -6.74
N THR A 81 -2.12 2.60 -6.39
CA THR A 81 -1.67 3.97 -6.13
C THR A 81 -0.85 4.50 -7.29
N TYR A 82 -1.08 5.75 -7.68
CA TYR A 82 -0.10 6.54 -8.42
C TYR A 82 0.24 7.81 -7.65
N PHE A 83 1.32 8.50 -8.03
CA PHE A 83 1.78 9.68 -7.33
C PHE A 83 1.79 10.90 -8.24
N THR A 84 1.46 12.05 -7.65
CA THR A 84 1.88 13.36 -8.16
C THR A 84 2.96 13.88 -7.23
N ALA A 85 4.10 14.29 -7.78
CA ALA A 85 5.23 14.79 -7.01
C ALA A 85 5.71 16.12 -7.58
N GLY A 86 5.78 17.15 -6.74
CA GLY A 86 6.30 18.46 -7.09
C GLY A 86 6.79 19.21 -5.85
N VAL A 87 7.31 20.41 -6.05
CA VAL A 87 7.92 21.21 -4.97
C VAL A 87 6.94 21.52 -3.83
N LYS A 88 5.65 21.69 -4.15
CA LYS A 88 4.61 22.05 -3.17
C LYS A 88 3.98 20.85 -2.48
N GLU A 89 3.86 19.73 -3.18
CA GLU A 89 3.07 18.60 -2.72
C GLU A 89 3.60 17.29 -3.33
N VAL A 90 3.63 16.26 -2.50
CA VAL A 90 3.71 14.87 -2.93
C VAL A 90 2.45 14.18 -2.45
N ARG A 91 1.71 13.55 -3.36
CA ARG A 91 0.41 12.96 -3.04
C ARG A 91 0.21 11.61 -3.70
N ALA A 92 -0.35 10.68 -2.93
CA ALA A 92 -0.85 9.39 -3.37
C ALA A 92 -2.30 9.51 -3.84
N TRP A 93 -2.60 8.95 -5.00
CA TRP A 93 -3.94 8.91 -5.58
C TRP A 93 -4.39 7.47 -5.77
N THR A 94 -5.61 7.18 -5.31
CA THR A 94 -6.23 5.86 -5.41
C THR A 94 -7.01 5.72 -6.69
N ILE A 95 -6.71 4.68 -7.47
CA ILE A 95 -7.43 4.31 -8.70
C ILE A 95 -7.65 2.80 -8.74
N LYS A 96 -8.57 2.34 -9.59
CA LYS A 96 -8.72 0.89 -9.83
C LYS A 96 -7.56 0.36 -10.67
N ILE A 97 -7.15 -0.88 -10.41
CA ILE A 97 -6.20 -1.60 -11.25
C ILE A 97 -6.70 -1.63 -12.70
N GLY A 98 -5.81 -1.31 -13.64
CA GLY A 98 -6.12 -1.23 -15.07
C GLY A 98 -6.84 0.06 -15.51
N ALA A 99 -6.97 1.07 -14.64
CA ALA A 99 -7.45 2.38 -15.06
C ALA A 99 -6.52 3.01 -16.10
N THR A 100 -7.11 3.60 -17.15
CA THR A 100 -6.38 4.35 -18.18
C THR A 100 -5.94 5.71 -17.65
N ALA A 101 -4.96 6.36 -18.31
CA ALA A 101 -4.47 7.67 -17.90
C ALA A 101 -5.59 8.76 -17.79
N PRO A 102 -6.56 8.87 -18.73
CA PRO A 102 -7.69 9.79 -18.56
C PRO A 102 -8.53 9.51 -17.32
N ARG A 103 -8.83 8.22 -17.04
CA ARG A 103 -9.59 7.81 -15.86
C ARG A 103 -8.82 8.06 -14.56
N ALA A 104 -7.51 7.89 -14.58
CA ALA A 104 -6.67 8.19 -13.43
C ALA A 104 -6.61 9.70 -13.15
N ALA A 105 -6.56 10.52 -14.19
CA ALA A 105 -6.60 11.98 -14.07
C ALA A 105 -7.94 12.50 -13.50
N ALA A 106 -9.05 11.79 -13.78
CA ALA A 106 -10.36 12.09 -13.21
C ALA A 106 -10.37 12.07 -11.66
N ALA A 107 -9.47 11.30 -11.04
CA ALA A 107 -9.32 11.28 -9.58
C ALA A 107 -8.80 12.61 -9.02
N ILE A 108 -8.04 13.39 -9.82
CA ILE A 108 -7.56 14.73 -9.46
C ILE A 108 -8.66 15.75 -9.71
N HIS A 109 -9.24 15.73 -10.91
CA HIS A 109 -10.34 16.60 -11.29
C HIS A 109 -11.14 15.99 -12.45
N THR A 110 -12.47 16.04 -12.37
CA THR A 110 -13.36 15.39 -13.36
C THR A 110 -13.19 15.92 -14.78
N ASP A 111 -12.87 17.21 -14.94
CA ASP A 111 -12.61 17.81 -16.27
C ASP A 111 -11.42 17.19 -16.99
N PHE A 112 -10.43 16.63 -16.26
CA PHE A 112 -9.26 16.03 -16.90
C PHE A 112 -9.58 14.78 -17.69
N GLU A 113 -10.67 14.05 -17.39
CA GLU A 113 -11.02 12.87 -18.17
C GLU A 113 -11.47 13.25 -19.59
N ARG A 114 -12.25 14.34 -19.72
CA ARG A 114 -12.76 14.82 -21.01
C ARG A 114 -11.74 15.65 -21.77
N GLY A 115 -10.97 16.47 -21.05
CA GLY A 115 -9.92 17.32 -21.60
C GLY A 115 -8.55 16.64 -21.67
N PHE A 116 -8.47 15.33 -21.47
CA PHE A 116 -7.20 14.62 -21.48
C PHE A 116 -6.51 14.76 -22.83
N ILE A 117 -5.27 15.24 -22.82
CA ILE A 117 -4.43 15.33 -24.02
C ILE A 117 -3.35 14.25 -23.94
N ARG A 118 -2.62 14.21 -22.82
CA ARG A 118 -1.52 13.27 -22.55
C ARG A 118 -1.21 13.26 -21.05
N ALA A 119 -0.52 12.22 -20.59
CA ALA A 119 0.10 12.15 -19.29
C ALA A 119 1.61 12.08 -19.43
N GLU A 120 2.31 12.80 -18.54
CA GLU A 120 3.75 12.69 -18.40
C GLU A 120 4.05 11.69 -17.29
N VAL A 121 4.62 10.54 -17.64
CA VAL A 121 4.69 9.37 -16.75
C VAL A 121 6.13 8.87 -16.63
N VAL A 122 6.49 8.49 -15.40
CA VAL A 122 7.75 7.86 -15.03
C VAL A 122 7.45 6.69 -14.10
N GLY A 123 8.17 5.57 -14.26
CA GLY A 123 8.05 4.44 -13.34
C GLY A 123 8.55 4.83 -11.94
N TYR A 124 7.93 4.29 -10.88
CA TYR A 124 8.33 4.60 -9.50
C TYR A 124 9.83 4.33 -9.26
N ASP A 125 10.30 3.14 -9.63
CA ASP A 125 11.70 2.75 -9.46
C ASP A 125 12.65 3.66 -10.26
N ASP A 126 12.26 4.05 -11.49
CA ASP A 126 13.03 5.00 -12.30
C ASP A 126 13.06 6.39 -11.63
N PHE A 127 11.94 6.87 -11.09
CA PHE A 127 11.91 8.17 -10.41
C PHE A 127 12.84 8.20 -9.19
N ILE A 128 12.87 7.12 -8.41
CA ILE A 128 13.78 7.00 -7.26
C ILE A 128 15.23 6.86 -7.73
N ALA A 129 15.51 5.95 -8.66
CA ALA A 129 16.86 5.68 -9.17
C ALA A 129 17.52 6.91 -9.79
N TYR A 130 16.75 7.71 -10.54
CA TYR A 130 17.24 8.92 -11.20
C TYR A 130 16.98 10.20 -10.42
N LYS A 131 16.64 10.09 -9.12
CA LYS A 131 16.54 11.22 -8.18
C LYS A 131 15.56 12.30 -8.64
N GLY A 132 14.41 11.88 -9.14
CA GLY A 132 13.28 12.74 -9.49
C GLY A 132 13.14 13.04 -10.99
N GLU A 133 12.29 14.03 -11.28
CA GLU A 133 11.82 14.35 -12.63
C GLU A 133 12.97 14.64 -13.61
N ASN A 134 13.88 15.55 -13.27
CA ASN A 134 14.93 15.98 -14.20
C ASN A 134 15.89 14.83 -14.54
N GLY A 135 16.32 14.06 -13.54
CA GLY A 135 17.21 12.93 -13.81
C GLY A 135 16.50 11.82 -14.60
N ALA A 136 15.21 11.58 -14.36
CA ALA A 136 14.44 10.62 -15.16
C ALA A 136 14.26 11.07 -16.62
N LYS A 137 14.12 12.39 -16.86
CA LYS A 137 14.12 12.97 -18.21
C LYS A 137 15.47 12.78 -18.90
N ASP A 138 16.57 13.13 -18.23
CA ASP A 138 17.93 12.98 -18.78
C ASP A 138 18.27 11.52 -19.09
N ALA A 139 17.77 10.58 -18.29
CA ALA A 139 17.93 9.14 -18.50
C ALA A 139 16.94 8.53 -19.53
N GLY A 140 16.06 9.34 -20.14
CA GLY A 140 15.10 8.88 -21.14
C GLY A 140 13.99 7.98 -20.60
N LYS A 141 13.70 8.06 -19.29
CA LYS A 141 12.62 7.30 -18.61
C LYS A 141 11.29 8.04 -18.56
N TRP A 142 11.28 9.31 -18.96
CA TRP A 142 10.10 10.14 -19.04
C TRP A 142 9.30 9.85 -20.31
N ARG A 143 8.06 9.40 -20.15
CA ARG A 143 7.18 9.02 -21.26
C ARG A 143 6.00 9.97 -21.39
N LEU A 144 5.56 10.14 -22.63
CA LEU A 144 4.28 10.78 -22.95
C LEU A 144 3.31 9.66 -23.32
N GLU A 145 2.26 9.48 -22.51
CA GLU A 145 1.21 8.47 -22.67
C GLU A 145 -0.14 9.12 -23.02
#